data_AF-A0A139CFZ4-F1
#
_entry.id   AF-A0A139CFZ4-F1
#
_cell.length_a   1.000
_cell.length_b   1.000
_cell.length_c   1.000
_cell.angle_alpha   90.00
_cell.angle_beta   90.00
_cell.angle_gamma   90.00
#
_symmetry.space_group_name_H-M   'P 1'
#
loop_
_entity.id
_entity.type
_entity.pdbx_description
1 polymer ?
#
loop_
_entity_poly.entity_id
_entity_poly.type
_entity_poly.pdbx_seq_one_letter_code
_entity_poly.pdbx_strand_id
1 'polypeptide(L)'
;ALTSGRIFMTYLGLGMVFAGLLLIYRDFLKAFVPVITMFMVIGWTGGLMYYLNMEYTPMTATLGALILGVGSEYAVLMMERYFEEREKGALPEAAMCEASTKIGKSIVTSGLTTLFGFMALVASAFGIISSFGIITVIDVALALIATFVIFPPVIVTLDKWREKHRAKKAGHNLNSSANNLQTGADIT
;
A
#
# COMPACT_ATOMS: atom_id res chain seq x y z
N ALA A 1 -20.27 28.19 25.22
CA ALA A 1 -19.89 26.98 25.99
C ALA A 1 -19.97 25.71 25.14
N LEU A 2 -21.12 25.38 24.52
CA LEU A 2 -21.28 24.14 23.71
C LEU A 2 -20.46 24.11 22.40
N THR A 3 -20.22 25.25 21.74
CA THR A 3 -19.48 25.32 20.46
C THR A 3 -17.97 25.15 20.62
N SER A 4 -17.40 25.62 21.73
CA SER A 4 -15.96 25.48 22.03
C SER A 4 -15.56 24.02 22.27
N GLY A 5 -16.43 23.22 22.90
CA GLY A 5 -16.20 21.79 23.10
C GLY A 5 -16.19 21.00 21.79
N ARG A 6 -17.09 21.33 20.84
CA ARG A 6 -17.13 20.70 19.51
C ARG A 6 -15.84 20.95 18.72
N ILE A 7 -15.39 22.19 18.65
CA ILE A 7 -14.17 22.57 17.90
C ILE A 7 -12.93 21.90 18.52
N PHE A 8 -12.85 21.86 19.85
CA PHE A 8 -11.74 21.19 20.55
C PHE A 8 -11.71 19.68 20.27
N MET A 9 -12.85 19.00 20.30
CA MET A 9 -12.94 17.57 19.97
C MET A 9 -12.55 17.28 18.51
N THR A 10 -12.94 18.15 17.56
CA THR A 10 -12.56 18.01 16.15
C THR A 10 -11.05 18.19 15.95
N TYR A 11 -10.44 19.21 16.57
CA TYR A 11 -8.99 19.41 16.46
C TYR A 11 -8.18 18.33 17.18
N LEU A 12 -8.66 17.84 18.31
CA LEU A 12 -8.04 16.75 19.04
C LEU A 12 -8.11 15.44 18.25
N GLY A 13 -9.28 15.15 17.64
CA GLY A 13 -9.45 14.02 16.72
C GLY A 13 -8.52 14.11 15.51
N LEU A 14 -8.44 15.29 14.88
CA LEU A 14 -7.54 15.54 13.75
C LEU A 14 -6.07 15.35 14.14
N GLY A 15 -5.67 15.85 15.31
CA GLY A 15 -4.32 15.73 15.85
C GLY A 15 -3.94 14.28 16.18
N MET A 16 -4.85 13.50 16.76
CA MET A 16 -4.61 12.07 17.04
C MET A 16 -4.49 11.23 15.78
N VAL A 17 -5.32 11.50 14.76
CA VAL A 17 -5.22 10.83 13.46
C VAL A 17 -3.88 11.16 12.79
N PHE A 18 -3.48 12.44 12.78
CA PHE A 18 -2.20 12.89 12.22
C PHE A 18 -0.99 12.27 12.96
N ALA A 19 -1.03 12.22 14.30
CA ALA A 19 0.01 11.60 15.11
C ALA A 19 0.07 10.06 14.93
N GLY A 20 -1.09 9.41 14.82
CA GLY A 20 -1.19 7.97 14.56
C GLY A 20 -0.61 7.60 13.19
N LEU A 21 -0.91 8.39 12.15
CA LEU A 21 -0.32 8.25 10.81
C LEU A 21 1.21 8.41 10.85
N LEU A 22 1.71 9.40 11.58
CA LEU A 22 3.16 9.68 11.68
C LEU A 22 3.91 8.57 12.43
N LEU A 23 3.28 7.95 13.44
CA LEU A 23 3.85 6.84 14.21
C LEU A 23 3.84 5.50 13.47
N ILE A 24 2.80 5.22 12.66
CA ILE A 24 2.62 3.93 11.98
C ILE A 24 3.67 3.71 10.87
N TYR A 25 4.13 4.75 10.19
CA TYR A 25 4.94 4.60 8.97
C TYR A 25 6.48 4.61 9.15
N ARG A 26 6.99 4.12 10.29
CA ARG A 26 8.42 4.14 10.70
C ARG A 26 9.41 3.40 9.77
N ASP A 27 8.98 2.86 8.64
CA ASP A 27 9.79 2.36 7.52
C ASP A 27 9.17 2.84 6.18
N PHE A 28 9.52 4.06 5.78
CA PHE A 28 8.85 4.81 4.70
C PHE A 28 8.73 4.04 3.38
N LEU A 29 9.68 3.16 3.02
CA LEU A 29 9.63 2.43 1.76
C LEU A 29 8.60 1.29 1.76
N LYS A 30 8.51 0.55 2.88
CA LYS A 30 7.52 -0.54 3.04
C LYS A 30 6.10 0.03 3.11
N ALA A 31 5.97 1.22 3.70
CA ALA A 31 4.75 2.00 3.70
C ALA A 31 4.33 2.51 2.31
N PHE A 32 5.30 2.91 1.48
CA PHE A 32 5.00 3.62 0.23
C PHE A 32 4.48 2.70 -0.88
N VAL A 33 4.96 1.45 -0.96
CA VAL A 33 4.58 0.54 -2.06
C VAL A 33 3.08 0.21 -2.05
N PRO A 34 2.46 -0.25 -0.94
CA PRO A 34 1.03 -0.51 -0.87
C PRO A 34 0.22 0.76 -1.19
N VAL A 35 0.67 1.90 -0.67
CA VAL A 35 0.02 3.20 -0.86
C VAL A 35 0.03 3.61 -2.33
N ILE A 36 1.16 3.52 -3.04
CA ILE A 36 1.23 3.79 -4.49
C ILE A 36 0.28 2.87 -5.26
N THR A 37 0.29 1.57 -4.94
CA THR A 37 -0.60 0.61 -5.60
C THR A 37 -2.06 0.99 -5.39
N MET A 38 -2.45 1.42 -4.18
CA MET A 38 -3.82 1.88 -3.92
C MET A 38 -4.15 3.21 -4.59
N PHE A 39 -3.20 4.15 -4.69
CA PHE A 39 -3.41 5.37 -5.47
C PHE A 39 -3.72 5.09 -6.94
N MET A 40 -3.06 4.09 -7.55
CA MET A 40 -3.42 3.66 -8.91
C MET A 40 -4.84 3.11 -8.99
N VAL A 41 -5.26 2.30 -8.01
CA VAL A 41 -6.63 1.77 -7.96
C VAL A 41 -7.65 2.90 -7.83
N ILE A 42 -7.44 3.83 -6.89
CA ILE A 42 -8.30 5.01 -6.70
C ILE A 42 -8.38 5.84 -7.99
N GLY A 43 -7.27 6.00 -8.71
CA GLY A 43 -7.24 6.66 -10.02
C GLY A 43 -8.08 5.93 -11.06
N TRP A 44 -8.01 4.60 -11.10
CA TRP A 44 -8.82 3.77 -12.00
C TRP A 44 -10.31 3.85 -11.67
N THR A 45 -10.65 3.80 -10.39
CA THR A 45 -12.02 4.01 -9.89
C THR A 45 -12.54 5.38 -10.29
N GLY A 46 -11.74 6.44 -10.08
CA GLY A 46 -12.11 7.80 -10.49
C GLY A 46 -12.37 7.91 -11.99
N GLY A 47 -11.55 7.24 -12.82
CA GLY A 47 -11.76 7.15 -14.27
C GLY A 47 -13.01 6.36 -14.64
N LEU A 48 -13.29 5.26 -13.94
CA LEU A 48 -14.51 4.46 -14.14
C LEU A 48 -15.76 5.26 -13.78
N MET A 49 -15.72 6.01 -12.67
CA MET A 49 -16.80 6.91 -12.26
C MET A 49 -17.06 8.01 -13.28
N TYR A 50 -16.00 8.60 -13.84
CA TYR A 50 -16.10 9.58 -14.92
C TYR A 50 -16.77 9.00 -16.16
N TYR A 51 -16.38 7.77 -16.56
CA TYR A 51 -16.99 7.08 -17.70
C TYR A 51 -18.48 6.76 -17.48
N LEU A 52 -18.85 6.39 -16.25
CA LEU A 52 -20.21 6.05 -15.85
C LEU A 52 -21.12 7.27 -15.59
N ASN A 53 -20.63 8.50 -15.74
CA ASN A 53 -21.36 9.75 -15.46
C ASN A 53 -22.00 9.79 -14.06
N MET A 54 -21.33 9.23 -13.05
CA MET A 54 -21.83 9.29 -11.67
C MET A 54 -21.45 10.61 -11.00
N GLU A 55 -22.38 11.19 -10.22
CA GLU A 55 -22.11 12.41 -9.47
C GLU A 55 -21.06 12.17 -8.36
N TYR A 56 -20.10 13.09 -8.26
CA TYR A 56 -19.15 13.13 -7.16
C TYR A 56 -19.89 13.63 -5.91
N THR A 57 -20.21 12.70 -5.01
CA THR A 57 -20.84 13.01 -3.73
C THR A 57 -19.81 13.01 -2.60
N PRO A 58 -20.09 13.59 -1.43
CA PRO A 58 -19.21 13.46 -0.27
C PRO A 58 -18.90 12.00 0.10
N MET A 59 -19.78 11.06 -0.26
CA MET A 59 -19.59 9.64 -0.05
C MET A 59 -18.45 9.07 -0.92
N THR A 60 -18.25 9.58 -2.14
CA THR A 60 -17.17 9.13 -3.03
C THR A 60 -15.81 9.63 -2.56
N ALA A 61 -15.76 10.77 -1.86
CA ALA A 61 -14.54 11.20 -1.17
C ALA A 61 -14.12 10.21 -0.07
N THR A 62 -15.09 9.56 0.60
CA THR A 62 -14.80 8.54 1.61
C THR A 62 -14.35 7.20 1.00
N LEU A 63 -14.70 6.91 -0.26
CA LEU A 63 -14.24 5.71 -0.96
C LEU A 63 -12.71 5.66 -1.05
N GLY A 64 -12.06 6.79 -1.37
CA GLY A 64 -10.59 6.82 -1.45
C GLY A 64 -9.92 6.37 -0.15
N ALA A 65 -10.43 6.85 0.99
CA ALA A 65 -9.93 6.45 2.31
C ALA A 65 -10.27 4.98 2.63
N LEU A 66 -11.47 4.52 2.27
CA LEU A 66 -11.91 3.14 2.45
C LEU A 66 -11.03 2.16 1.68
N ILE A 67 -10.78 2.43 0.40
CA ILE A 67 -9.92 1.62 -0.48
C ILE A 67 -8.49 1.62 0.03
N LEU A 68 -8.00 2.79 0.46
CA LEU A 68 -6.68 2.88 1.03
C LEU A 68 -6.57 2.01 2.28
N GLY A 69 -7.60 1.94 3.13
CA GLY A 69 -7.62 1.03 4.29
C GLY A 69 -7.68 -0.45 3.89
N VAL A 70 -8.79 -0.84 3.27
CA VAL A 70 -9.10 -2.25 2.95
C VAL A 70 -8.13 -2.82 1.92
N GLY A 71 -7.84 -2.08 0.86
CA GLY A 71 -6.94 -2.52 -0.20
C GLY A 71 -5.48 -2.57 0.25
N SER A 72 -5.04 -1.62 1.09
CA SER A 72 -3.67 -1.67 1.60
C SER A 72 -3.43 -2.87 2.50
N GLU A 73 -4.43 -3.36 3.23
CA GLU A 73 -4.32 -4.58 4.05
C GLU A 73 -3.85 -5.76 3.19
N TYR A 74 -4.46 -5.98 2.03
CA TYR A 74 -4.09 -7.07 1.12
C TYR A 74 -2.64 -6.92 0.62
N ALA A 75 -2.27 -5.71 0.22
CA ALA A 75 -0.92 -5.41 -0.24
C ALA A 75 0.12 -5.53 0.87
N VAL A 76 -0.21 -5.16 2.11
CA VAL A 76 0.65 -5.30 3.29
C VAL A 76 0.85 -6.77 3.64
N LEU A 77 -0.19 -7.60 3.64
CA LEU A 77 -0.06 -9.04 3.89
C LEU A 77 0.85 -9.71 2.85
N MET A 78 0.70 -9.33 1.58
CA MET A 78 1.58 -9.81 0.50
C MET A 78 3.02 -9.31 0.70
N MET A 79 3.18 -8.05 1.10
CA MET A 79 4.47 -7.43 1.37
C MET A 79 5.23 -8.12 2.51
N GLU A 80 4.59 -8.33 3.65
CA GLU A 80 5.21 -8.92 4.82
C GLU A 80 5.75 -10.31 4.48
N ARG A 81 4.94 -11.11 3.77
CA ARG A 81 5.36 -12.44 3.33
C ARG A 81 6.52 -12.38 2.33
N TYR A 82 6.50 -11.41 1.41
CA TYR A 82 7.60 -11.18 0.49
C TYR A 82 8.91 -10.89 1.24
N PHE A 83 8.90 -9.97 2.21
CA PHE A 83 10.09 -9.64 2.98
C PHE A 83 10.56 -10.79 3.88
N GLU A 84 9.64 -11.57 4.45
CA GLU A 84 10.00 -12.76 5.23
C GLU A 84 10.78 -13.79 4.37
N GLU A 85 10.39 -13.98 3.11
CA GLU A 85 11.15 -14.86 2.19
C GLU A 85 12.47 -14.21 1.73
N ARG A 86 12.54 -12.88 1.61
CA ARG A 86 13.79 -12.16 1.32
C ARG A 86 14.80 -12.22 2.46
N GLU A 87 14.34 -12.19 3.71
CA GLU A 87 15.19 -12.35 4.90
C GLU A 87 15.78 -13.77 5.00
N LYS A 88 15.10 -14.77 4.42
CA LYS A 88 15.62 -16.14 4.27
C LYS A 88 16.66 -16.27 3.15
N GLY A 89 16.97 -15.18 2.44
CA GLY A 89 17.97 -15.15 1.37
C GLY A 89 17.44 -15.51 -0.02
N ALA A 90 16.12 -15.55 -0.22
CA ALA A 90 15.55 -15.84 -1.54
C ALA A 90 15.78 -14.68 -2.53
N LEU A 91 15.95 -15.02 -3.81
CA LEU A 91 15.98 -14.05 -4.91
C LEU A 91 14.64 -13.29 -4.99
N PRO A 92 14.60 -12.02 -5.45
CA PRO A 92 13.38 -11.22 -5.51
C PRO A 92 12.20 -11.89 -6.20
N GLU A 93 12.45 -12.59 -7.31
CA GLU A 93 11.40 -13.27 -8.10
C GLU A 93 10.90 -14.53 -7.38
N ALA A 94 11.81 -15.32 -6.81
CA ALA A 94 11.49 -16.52 -6.06
C ALA A 94 10.70 -16.19 -4.78
N ALA A 95 11.11 -15.14 -4.06
CA ALA A 95 10.43 -14.66 -2.86
C ALA A 95 8.98 -14.24 -3.15
N MET A 96 8.75 -13.58 -4.29
CA MET A 96 7.42 -13.15 -4.71
C MET A 96 6.51 -14.31 -5.13
N CYS A 97 7.07 -15.30 -5.83
CA CYS A 97 6.35 -16.51 -6.21
C CYS A 97 5.93 -17.31 -4.96
N GLU A 98 6.85 -17.46 -4.01
CA GLU A 98 6.60 -18.18 -2.76
C GLU A 98 5.59 -17.45 -1.87
N ALA A 99 5.72 -16.11 -1.76
CA ALA A 99 4.75 -15.29 -1.04
C ALA A 99 3.34 -15.44 -1.63
N SER A 100 3.21 -15.33 -2.96
CA SER A 100 1.93 -15.47 -3.66
C SER A 100 1.30 -16.84 -3.45
N THR A 101 2.11 -17.90 -3.45
CA THR A 101 1.64 -19.28 -3.27
C THR A 101 1.18 -19.54 -1.83
N LYS A 102 1.91 -19.03 -0.84
CA LYS A 102 1.61 -19.27 0.58
C LYS A 102 0.44 -18.45 1.09
N ILE A 103 0.43 -17.13 0.86
CA ILE A 103 -0.59 -16.23 1.44
C ILE A 103 -1.68 -15.82 0.45
N GLY A 104 -1.49 -16.08 -0.85
CA GLY A 104 -2.45 -15.67 -1.88
C GLY A 104 -3.85 -16.24 -1.67
N LYS A 105 -3.97 -17.51 -1.28
CA LYS A 105 -5.29 -18.11 -0.96
C LYS A 105 -5.96 -17.40 0.22
N SER A 106 -5.19 -17.04 1.25
CA SER A 106 -5.68 -16.32 2.43
C SER A 106 -6.19 -14.92 2.06
N ILE A 107 -5.42 -14.20 1.25
CA ILE A 107 -5.78 -12.85 0.75
C ILE A 107 -7.06 -12.92 -0.08
N VAL A 108 -7.19 -13.89 -0.99
CA VAL A 108 -8.41 -14.05 -1.79
C VAL A 108 -9.62 -14.37 -0.93
N THR A 109 -9.48 -15.25 0.07
CA THR A 109 -10.59 -15.55 0.98
C THR A 109 -11.02 -14.32 1.79
N SER A 110 -10.06 -13.53 2.29
CA SER A 110 -10.34 -12.27 2.99
C SER A 110 -11.05 -11.27 2.06
N GLY A 111 -10.52 -11.07 0.86
CA GLY A 111 -11.10 -10.19 -0.16
C GLY A 111 -12.53 -10.57 -0.54
N LEU A 112 -12.82 -11.87 -0.71
CA LEU A 112 -14.17 -12.34 -0.98
C LEU A 112 -15.12 -12.08 0.20
N THR A 113 -14.69 -12.29 1.44
CA THR A 113 -15.50 -11.96 2.62
C THR A 113 -15.83 -10.47 2.67
N THR A 114 -14.85 -9.61 2.40
CA THR A 114 -15.05 -8.16 2.35
C THR A 114 -16.01 -7.76 1.23
N LEU A 115 -15.86 -8.37 0.04
CA LEU A 115 -16.71 -8.13 -1.11
C LEU A 115 -18.17 -8.49 -0.82
N PHE A 116 -18.44 -9.64 -0.20
CA PHE A 116 -19.78 -10.01 0.25
C PHE A 116 -20.33 -9.07 1.33
N GLY A 117 -19.47 -8.58 2.24
CA GLY A 117 -19.84 -7.56 3.21
C GLY A 117 -20.33 -6.27 2.57
N PHE A 118 -19.63 -5.77 1.55
CA PHE A 118 -20.04 -4.57 0.81
C PHE A 118 -21.21 -4.83 -0.15
N MET A 119 -21.38 -6.05 -0.66
CA MET A 119 -22.57 -6.43 -1.44
C MET A 119 -23.87 -6.25 -0.65
N ALA A 120 -23.85 -6.38 0.68
CA ALA A 120 -25.02 -6.10 1.50
C ALA A 120 -25.51 -4.64 1.38
N LEU A 121 -24.61 -3.68 1.11
CA LEU A 121 -24.99 -2.27 0.90
C LEU A 121 -25.71 -2.06 -0.44
N VAL A 122 -25.42 -2.88 -1.45
CA VAL A 122 -26.09 -2.84 -2.75
C VAL A 122 -27.59 -3.13 -2.60
N ALA A 123 -27.96 -4.00 -1.67
CA ALA A 123 -29.35 -4.34 -1.36
C ALA A 123 -30.12 -3.23 -0.62
N SER A 124 -29.51 -2.09 -0.33
CA SER A 124 -30.15 -0.96 0.35
C SER A 124 -31.25 -0.31 -0.50
N ALA A 125 -32.36 0.06 0.14
CA ALA A 125 -33.46 0.80 -0.50
C ALA A 125 -33.13 2.28 -0.77
N PHE A 126 -32.05 2.81 -0.17
CA PHE A 126 -31.60 4.18 -0.42
C PHE A 126 -30.62 4.21 -1.59
N GLY A 127 -30.98 4.86 -2.69
CA GLY A 127 -30.19 4.90 -3.92
C GLY A 127 -28.74 5.33 -3.71
N ILE A 128 -28.48 6.33 -2.86
CA ILE A 128 -27.13 6.80 -2.53
C ILE A 128 -26.26 5.68 -1.91
N ILE A 129 -26.84 4.88 -1.01
CA ILE A 129 -26.14 3.78 -0.33
C ILE A 129 -25.91 2.61 -1.29
N SER A 130 -26.90 2.30 -2.13
CA SER A 130 -26.79 1.24 -3.14
C SER A 130 -25.71 1.56 -4.18
N SER A 131 -25.70 2.79 -4.72
CA SER A 131 -24.64 3.25 -5.65
C SER A 131 -23.26 3.21 -5.02
N PHE A 132 -23.13 3.63 -3.76
CA PHE A 132 -21.88 3.52 -3.01
C PHE A 132 -21.44 2.05 -2.84
N GLY A 133 -22.37 1.16 -2.51
CA GLY A 133 -22.10 -0.27 -2.38
C GLY A 133 -21.57 -0.88 -3.68
N ILE A 134 -22.16 -0.53 -4.82
CA ILE A 134 -21.74 -1.04 -6.14
C ILE A 134 -20.30 -0.63 -6.43
N ILE A 135 -19.98 0.66 -6.27
CA ILE A 135 -18.63 1.18 -6.51
C ILE A 135 -17.63 0.52 -5.57
N THR A 136 -17.98 0.41 -4.29
CA THR A 136 -17.10 -0.21 -3.28
C THR A 136 -16.79 -1.66 -3.61
N VAL A 137 -17.78 -2.44 -4.07
CA VAL A 137 -17.58 -3.83 -4.48
C VAL A 137 -16.61 -3.92 -5.66
N ILE A 138 -16.75 -3.03 -6.65
CA ILE A 138 -15.81 -2.93 -7.77
C ILE A 138 -14.42 -2.57 -7.26
N ASP A 139 -14.31 -1.62 -6.33
CA ASP A 139 -13.04 -1.17 -5.80
C ASP A 139 -12.30 -2.25 -4.99
N VAL A 140 -13.02 -3.00 -4.17
CA VAL A 140 -12.46 -4.12 -3.41
C VAL A 140 -11.96 -5.20 -4.39
N ALA A 141 -12.72 -5.49 -5.44
CA ALA A 141 -12.29 -6.42 -6.48
C ALA A 141 -11.04 -5.91 -7.22
N LEU A 142 -11.01 -4.62 -7.59
CA LEU A 142 -9.87 -3.98 -8.23
C LEU A 142 -8.65 -3.97 -7.32
N ALA A 143 -8.80 -3.68 -6.03
CA ALA A 143 -7.71 -3.69 -5.05
C ALA A 143 -7.15 -5.10 -4.86
N LEU A 144 -8.01 -6.11 -4.84
CA LEU A 144 -7.59 -7.52 -4.80
C LEU A 144 -6.77 -7.88 -6.04
N ILE A 145 -7.27 -7.55 -7.24
CA ILE A 145 -6.54 -7.79 -8.50
C ILE A 145 -5.22 -7.01 -8.53
N ALA A 146 -5.22 -5.74 -8.14
CA ALA A 146 -4.04 -4.89 -8.09
C ALA A 146 -2.97 -5.45 -7.15
N THR A 147 -3.37 -6.11 -6.06
CA THR A 147 -2.44 -6.77 -5.13
C THR A 147 -1.70 -7.96 -5.77
N PHE A 148 -2.29 -8.64 -6.74
CA PHE A 148 -1.62 -9.75 -7.45
C PHE A 148 -0.96 -9.32 -8.77
N VAL A 149 -1.42 -8.24 -9.39
CA VAL A 149 -0.94 -7.82 -10.72
C VAL A 149 0.02 -6.63 -10.65
N ILE A 150 -0.32 -5.61 -9.86
CA ILE A 150 0.43 -4.34 -9.81
C ILE A 150 1.48 -4.40 -8.71
N PHE A 151 1.15 -4.94 -7.54
CA PHE A 151 2.06 -4.96 -6.40
C PHE A 151 3.35 -5.77 -6.67
N PRO A 152 3.33 -6.99 -7.23
CA PRO A 152 4.55 -7.78 -7.47
C PRO A 152 5.62 -7.10 -8.34
N PRO A 153 5.30 -6.54 -9.53
CA PRO A 153 6.31 -5.88 -10.34
C PRO A 153 6.84 -4.60 -9.67
N VAL A 154 6.01 -3.87 -8.92
CA VAL A 154 6.42 -2.66 -8.21
C VAL A 154 7.45 -3.01 -7.13
N ILE A 155 7.17 -4.00 -6.27
CA ILE A 155 8.07 -4.36 -5.19
C ILE A 155 9.36 -5.00 -5.69
N VAL A 156 9.28 -5.91 -6.69
CA VAL A 156 10.46 -6.57 -7.26
C VAL A 156 11.39 -5.57 -7.95
N THR A 157 10.84 -4.60 -8.69
CA THR A 157 11.65 -3.56 -9.34
C THR A 157 12.31 -2.65 -8.32
N LEU A 158 11.58 -2.23 -7.29
CA LEU A 158 12.12 -1.40 -6.22
C LEU A 158 13.25 -2.11 -5.48
N ASP A 159 13.08 -3.40 -5.20
CA ASP A 159 14.06 -4.16 -4.44
C ASP A 159 15.34 -4.42 -5.25
N LYS A 160 15.22 -4.78 -6.53
CA LYS A 160 16.37 -4.85 -7.47
C LYS A 160 17.11 -3.52 -7.58
N TRP A 161 16.38 -2.39 -7.61
CA TRP A 161 16.98 -1.07 -7.62
C TRP A 161 17.77 -0.80 -6.34
N ARG A 162 17.24 -1.17 -5.17
CA ARG A 162 17.94 -1.04 -3.88
C ARG A 162 19.22 -1.88 -3.81
N GLU A 163 19.18 -3.14 -4.25
CA GLU A 163 20.37 -4.00 -4.29
C GLU A 163 21.49 -3.37 -5.12
N LYS A 164 21.15 -2.83 -6.30
CA LYS A 164 22.11 -2.16 -7.18
C LYS A 164 22.73 -0.91 -6.53
N HIS A 165 21.94 -0.10 -5.85
CA HIS A 165 22.44 1.08 -5.14
C HIS A 165 23.31 0.73 -3.93
N ARG A 166 22.94 -0.33 -3.19
CA ARG A 166 23.72 -0.81 -2.05
C ARG A 166 25.06 -1.39 -2.51
N ALA A 167 25.08 -2.15 -3.60
CA ALA A 167 26.30 -2.66 -4.22
C ALA A 167 27.23 -1.52 -4.69
N LYS A 168 26.66 -0.48 -5.33
CA LYS A 168 27.43 0.70 -5.78
C LYS A 168 28.06 1.47 -4.61
N LYS A 169 27.33 1.64 -3.50
CA LYS A 169 27.82 2.31 -2.29
C LYS A 169 28.91 1.49 -1.57
N ALA A 170 28.74 0.17 -1.51
CA ALA A 170 29.75 -0.73 -0.94
C ALA A 170 31.06 -0.71 -1.74
N GLY A 171 30.99 -0.75 -3.07
CA GLY A 171 32.17 -0.67 -3.94
C GLY A 171 32.94 0.65 -3.80
N HIS A 172 32.22 1.77 -3.64
CA HIS A 172 32.85 3.08 -3.41
C HIS A 172 33.62 3.14 -2.07
N ASN A 173 33.04 2.58 -1.01
CA ASN A 173 33.70 2.56 0.31
C ASN A 173 34.92 1.64 0.34
N LEU A 174 34.87 0.49 -0.33
CA LEU A 174 36.01 -0.43 -0.44
C LEU A 174 37.18 0.20 -1.21
N ASN A 175 36.89 0.90 -2.31
CA ASN A 175 37.90 1.57 -3.12
C ASN A 175 38.52 2.76 -2.35
N SER A 176 37.71 3.51 -1.59
CA SER A 176 38.20 4.61 -0.76
C SER A 176 39.08 4.13 0.41
N SER A 177 38.78 2.97 1.01
CA SER A 177 39.62 2.37 2.05
C SER A 177 40.94 1.83 1.50
N ALA A 178 40.92 1.20 0.32
CA ALA A 178 42.14 0.70 -0.33
C ALA A 178 43.11 1.84 -0.71
N ASN A 179 42.56 2.96 -1.21
CA ASN A 179 43.36 4.12 -1.61
C ASN A 179 44.03 4.83 -0.40
N ASN A 180 43.35 4.88 0.75
CA ASN A 180 43.90 5.43 1.98
C ASN A 180 45.01 4.56 2.60
N LEU A 181 44.92 3.23 2.46
CA LEU A 181 45.96 2.31 2.92
C LEU A 181 47.23 2.38 2.05
N GLN A 182 47.08 2.56 0.73
CA GLN A 182 48.21 2.77 -0.18
C GLN A 182 48.88 4.12 0.06
N THR A 183 48.10 5.19 0.22
CA THR A 183 48.64 6.53 0.52
C THR A 183 49.35 6.58 1.88
N GLY A 184 48.89 5.79 2.86
CA GLY A 184 49.55 5.65 4.17
C GLY A 184 50.83 4.81 4.15
N ALA A 185 50.99 3.93 3.17
CA ALA A 185 52.20 3.10 3.00
C ALA A 185 53.30 3.79 2.17
N ASP A 186 52.94 4.74 1.29
CA ASP A 186 53.89 5.54 0.49
C ASP A 186 54.56 6.68 1.28
N ILE A 187 54.05 7.02 2.47
CA ILE A 187 54.55 8.12 3.33
C ILE A 187 55.44 7.66 4.50
N THR A 188 55.69 6.35 4.62
CA THR A 188 56.57 5.72 5.62
C THR A 188 57.73 5.01 4.95
#